data_AF-A0A354PCN0-F1
#
_entry.id   AF-A0A354PCN0-F1
#
_cell.length_a   1.000
_cell.length_b   1.000
_cell.length_c   1.000
_cell.angle_alpha   90.00
_cell.angle_beta   90.00
_cell.angle_gamma   90.00
#
_symmetry.space_group_name_H-M   'P 1'
#
loop_
_entity.id
_entity.type
_entity.pdbx_description
1 polymer ?
#
loop_
_entity_poly.entity_id
_entity_poly.type
_entity_poly.pdbx_seq_one_letter_code
_entity_poly.pdbx_strand_id
1 'polypeptide(L)'
;EVLTDVVEMTDIASPVKVSSNAYAYDGPPFNGGSPDIHAKLEIKEDGLHRLQILDLFGGTRVDPRNVYRLIVRKAQPDFALSAWGLHMELRNGDRSAFSKPMALRGGTTVALEVVAFRRDGFDGAIDLQMNNLPDGVTATGLKIAAGATRGIVLVTAHQDAPRGYGFADFVGTAEVDGQPVSRPVQLAAMAWPVTDAWGEIPSPRLVGNVAVSVGGSELAPLTIKPQSSQAIEAVAGTKITIPLTVQQRSEFSGSIVQMKTFGPGFESVPRFDLSLSSNTSEATIDLAALKTMPGEYTFAFYGGAVAKYAYDPDGVARAQRAHDLAVESAKTATSELEKLKAAAATADESAKAVASAAVDQATKQKAEADAKVTAAAAKLKTATDRAVPQDTVDIVVSEPITIRVTPAEQK
;
A
#
# COMPACT_ATOMS: atom_id res chain seq x y z
N GLU A 1 11.96 -49.06 27.39
CA GLU A 1 10.68 -48.82 26.68
C GLU A 1 11.06 -48.57 25.21
N VAL A 2 10.51 -49.35 24.28
CA VAL A 2 10.68 -49.04 22.85
C VAL A 2 9.65 -47.97 22.53
N LEU A 3 10.10 -46.75 22.26
CA LEU A 3 9.21 -45.66 21.88
C LEU A 3 8.84 -45.84 20.40
N THR A 4 7.58 -46.17 20.13
CA THR A 4 6.98 -46.13 18.79
C THR A 4 6.20 -44.81 18.62
N ASP A 5 5.99 -44.36 17.38
CA ASP A 5 5.22 -43.13 17.05
C ASP A 5 5.76 -41.84 17.71
N VAL A 6 7.08 -41.69 17.75
CA VAL A 6 7.74 -40.46 18.25
C VAL A 6 7.65 -39.35 17.20
N VAL A 7 7.10 -38.21 17.62
CA VAL A 7 7.17 -36.95 16.87
C VAL A 7 7.74 -35.87 17.76
N GLU A 8 8.69 -35.12 17.23
CA GLU A 8 9.19 -33.91 17.85
C GLU A 8 8.55 -32.72 17.17
N MET A 9 7.91 -31.86 17.96
CA MET A 9 7.17 -30.70 17.49
C MET A 9 7.82 -29.44 18.03
N THR A 10 7.86 -28.39 17.24
CA THR A 10 8.50 -27.11 17.58
C THR A 10 7.57 -25.94 17.26
N ASP A 11 8.09 -24.72 17.42
CA ASP A 11 7.48 -23.44 17.12
C ASP A 11 6.68 -23.48 15.80
N ILE A 12 5.55 -22.79 15.78
CA ILE A 12 4.84 -22.47 14.54
C ILE A 12 5.78 -21.64 13.68
N ALA A 13 6.31 -22.27 12.63
CA ALA A 13 7.18 -21.60 11.67
C ALA A 13 6.46 -20.39 11.05
N SER A 14 7.21 -19.31 10.84
CA SER A 14 6.67 -18.17 10.10
C SER A 14 6.31 -18.63 8.68
N PRO A 15 5.08 -18.34 8.20
CA PRO A 15 4.66 -18.66 6.84
C PRO A 15 5.42 -17.85 5.76
N VAL A 16 6.19 -16.85 6.18
CA VAL A 16 7.07 -16.04 5.33
C VAL A 16 8.48 -16.03 5.88
N LYS A 17 9.48 -15.91 5.00
CA LYS A 17 10.87 -15.73 5.42
C LYS A 17 11.01 -14.40 6.15
N VAL A 18 11.25 -14.47 7.46
CA VAL A 18 11.52 -13.29 8.30
C VAL A 18 12.86 -12.66 7.96
N SER A 19 13.05 -11.41 8.38
CA SER A 19 14.36 -10.75 8.33
C SER A 19 15.45 -11.59 8.98
N SER A 20 16.64 -11.62 8.39
CA SER A 20 17.80 -12.33 8.97
C SER A 20 18.20 -11.84 10.35
N ASN A 21 17.95 -10.56 10.66
CA ASN A 21 18.41 -9.93 11.90
C ASN A 21 17.29 -9.26 12.71
N ALA A 22 16.01 -9.52 12.42
CA ALA A 22 14.82 -8.94 13.08
C ALA A 22 14.67 -7.40 13.02
N TYR A 23 15.71 -6.65 12.66
CA TYR A 23 15.70 -5.19 12.46
C TYR A 23 16.03 -4.76 11.03
N ALA A 24 16.34 -5.70 10.12
CA ALA A 24 16.70 -5.40 8.74
C ALA A 24 15.53 -5.66 7.78
N TYR A 25 15.52 -4.96 6.66
CA TYR A 25 14.43 -5.01 5.71
C TYR A 25 14.65 -6.06 4.59
N ASP A 26 15.14 -7.24 4.95
CA ASP A 26 15.42 -8.35 4.02
C ASP A 26 14.33 -9.44 4.03
N GLY A 27 13.23 -9.19 4.73
CA GLY A 27 11.99 -9.97 4.78
C GLY A 27 10.81 -9.10 5.22
N PRO A 28 9.57 -9.60 5.22
CA PRO A 28 8.39 -8.83 5.65
C PRO A 28 8.52 -8.37 7.11
N PRO A 29 8.01 -7.18 7.46
CA PRO A 29 8.17 -6.63 8.81
C PRO A 29 7.23 -7.29 9.84
N PHE A 30 6.35 -8.19 9.39
CA PHE A 30 5.42 -8.92 10.22
C PHE A 30 5.84 -10.40 10.31
N ASN A 31 6.20 -10.84 11.50
CA ASN A 31 6.47 -12.25 11.79
C ASN A 31 5.16 -12.94 12.18
N GLY A 32 4.72 -13.90 11.35
CA GLY A 32 3.53 -14.70 11.62
C GLY A 32 3.81 -15.96 12.45
N GLY A 33 5.07 -16.28 12.74
CA GLY A 33 5.44 -17.41 13.57
C GLY A 33 5.06 -17.21 15.04
N SER A 34 5.03 -18.30 15.79
CA SER A 34 4.80 -18.30 17.23
C SER A 34 5.70 -19.32 17.92
N PRO A 35 6.23 -19.05 19.12
CA PRO A 35 6.86 -20.08 19.95
C PRO A 35 5.87 -21.13 20.50
N ASP A 36 4.57 -20.99 20.20
CA ASP A 36 3.59 -22.04 20.44
C ASP A 36 3.81 -23.24 19.52
N ILE A 37 3.27 -24.39 19.89
CA ILE A 37 3.32 -25.62 19.10
C ILE A 37 1.96 -25.88 18.48
N HIS A 38 1.93 -26.11 17.17
CA HIS A 38 0.74 -26.60 16.47
C HIS A 38 1.14 -27.63 15.41
N ALA A 39 0.71 -28.87 15.60
CA ALA A 39 1.12 -29.99 14.77
C ALA A 39 0.05 -31.08 14.71
N LYS A 40 0.23 -32.01 13.77
CA LYS A 40 -0.63 -33.18 13.55
C LYS A 40 0.22 -34.44 13.71
N LEU A 41 -0.30 -35.41 14.45
CA LEU A 41 0.25 -36.75 14.56
C LEU A 41 -0.83 -37.76 14.15
N GLU A 42 -0.43 -38.77 13.39
CA GLU A 42 -1.27 -39.94 13.10
C GLU A 42 -1.05 -40.99 14.19
N ILE A 43 -2.11 -41.32 14.94
CA ILE A 43 -2.11 -42.40 15.92
C ILE A 43 -2.49 -43.69 15.19
N LYS A 44 -1.55 -44.63 15.09
CA LYS A 44 -1.74 -45.88 14.35
C LYS A 44 -2.50 -46.94 15.12
N GLU A 45 -2.34 -46.95 16.44
CA GLU A 45 -2.94 -47.94 17.33
C GLU A 45 -3.56 -47.26 18.55
N ASP A 46 -4.74 -47.75 18.95
CA ASP A 46 -5.38 -47.34 20.19
C ASP A 46 -4.54 -47.81 21.39
N GLY A 47 -4.41 -46.97 22.42
CA GLY A 47 -3.65 -47.32 23.60
C GLY A 47 -3.28 -46.13 24.49
N LEU A 48 -2.46 -46.41 25.49
CA LEU A 48 -1.90 -45.38 26.37
C LEU A 48 -0.71 -44.72 25.66
N HIS A 49 -0.87 -43.44 25.34
CA HIS A 49 0.18 -42.61 24.75
C HIS A 49 0.81 -41.70 25.81
N ARG A 50 2.12 -41.42 25.69
CA ARG A 50 2.83 -40.48 26.57
C ARG A 50 3.12 -39.19 25.82
N LEU A 51 2.68 -38.07 26.39
CA LEU A 51 3.06 -36.73 25.95
C LEU A 51 4.06 -36.12 26.93
N GLN A 52 5.12 -35.54 26.40
CA GLN A 52 6.05 -34.71 27.15
C GLN A 52 6.05 -33.29 26.58
N ILE A 53 5.91 -32.30 27.44
CA ILE A 53 6.01 -30.89 27.08
C ILE A 53 7.19 -30.31 27.86
N LEU A 54 8.09 -29.64 27.15
CA LEU A 54 9.26 -28.96 27.73
C LEU A 54 9.11 -27.47 27.51
N ASP A 55 9.18 -26.67 28.57
CA ASP A 55 9.33 -25.23 28.46
C ASP A 55 10.81 -24.90 28.25
N LEU A 56 11.17 -24.56 27.01
CA LEU A 56 12.54 -24.20 26.63
C LEU A 56 12.96 -22.81 27.15
N PHE A 57 12.03 -22.01 27.67
CA PHE A 57 12.30 -20.70 28.26
C PHE A 57 12.34 -20.71 29.80
N GLY A 58 12.15 -21.88 30.41
CA GLY A 58 12.10 -22.08 31.85
C GLY A 58 13.29 -21.41 32.56
N GLY A 59 13.01 -20.36 33.33
CA GLY A 59 14.01 -19.60 34.10
C GLY A 59 14.25 -18.15 33.66
N THR A 60 13.77 -17.73 32.47
CA THR A 60 13.94 -16.34 31.98
C THR A 60 12.67 -15.49 32.05
N ARG A 61 11.50 -16.12 32.23
CA ARG A 61 10.20 -15.46 32.36
C ARG A 61 9.47 -16.01 33.58
N VAL A 62 9.23 -15.17 34.58
CA VAL A 62 8.42 -15.51 35.77
C VAL A 62 7.21 -14.58 35.79
N ASP A 63 6.23 -14.91 34.95
CA ASP A 63 4.96 -14.18 34.87
C ASP A 63 3.81 -15.15 35.15
N PRO A 64 3.03 -14.96 36.23
CA PRO A 64 1.89 -15.83 36.55
C PRO A 64 0.77 -15.80 35.49
N ARG A 65 0.84 -14.88 34.51
CA ARG A 65 -0.06 -14.83 33.36
C ARG A 65 0.32 -15.78 32.22
N ASN A 66 1.49 -16.43 32.28
CA ASN A 66 1.90 -17.46 31.32
C ASN A 66 1.07 -18.75 31.57
N VAL A 67 -0.20 -18.73 31.17
CA VAL A 67 -1.12 -19.86 31.27
C VAL A 67 -1.08 -20.66 29.97
N TYR A 68 -0.66 -21.92 30.05
CA TYR A 68 -0.58 -22.82 28.89
C TYR A 68 -1.88 -23.60 28.71
N ARG A 69 -2.30 -23.82 27.47
CA ARG A 69 -3.44 -24.67 27.12
C ARG A 69 -3.00 -25.78 26.16
N LEU A 70 -3.05 -27.02 26.62
CA LEU A 70 -2.92 -28.19 25.76
C LEU A 70 -4.29 -28.57 25.19
N ILE A 71 -4.36 -28.79 23.88
CA ILE A 71 -5.55 -29.32 23.21
C ILE A 71 -5.13 -30.53 22.40
N VAL A 72 -5.75 -31.68 22.69
CA VAL A 72 -5.60 -32.90 21.90
C VAL A 72 -6.96 -33.26 21.35
N ARG A 73 -7.09 -33.28 20.03
CA ARG A 73 -8.35 -33.60 19.32
C ARG A 73 -8.07 -34.17 17.94
N LYS A 74 -9.11 -34.71 17.30
CA LYS A 74 -9.09 -35.01 15.86
C LYS A 74 -8.78 -33.74 15.07
N ALA A 75 -8.05 -33.88 13.97
CA ALA A 75 -7.73 -32.79 13.05
C ALA A 75 -9.02 -32.10 12.56
N GLN A 76 -9.00 -30.77 12.51
CA GLN A 76 -10.07 -29.93 11.96
C GLN A 76 -9.38 -28.96 11.00
N PRO A 77 -9.13 -29.38 9.75
CA PRO A 77 -8.41 -28.58 8.77
C PRO A 77 -9.04 -27.18 8.67
N ASP A 78 -8.23 -26.14 8.73
CA ASP A 78 -8.70 -24.75 8.67
C ASP A 78 -7.55 -23.81 8.28
N PHE A 79 -7.85 -22.53 8.12
CA PHE A 79 -6.86 -21.49 7.88
C PHE A 79 -7.25 -20.17 8.55
N ALA A 80 -6.26 -19.30 8.73
CA ALA A 80 -6.45 -17.89 9.03
C ALA A 80 -5.63 -17.05 8.04
N LEU A 81 -6.06 -15.80 7.80
CA LEU A 81 -5.44 -14.91 6.83
C LEU A 81 -5.06 -13.58 7.47
N SER A 82 -3.86 -13.11 7.15
CA SER A 82 -3.41 -11.76 7.45
C SER A 82 -2.81 -11.13 6.20
N ALA A 83 -2.87 -9.81 6.08
CA ALA A 83 -2.26 -9.11 4.96
C ALA A 83 -1.64 -7.77 5.36
N TRP A 84 -0.70 -7.28 4.56
CA TRP A 84 -0.08 -5.96 4.74
C TRP A 84 0.39 -5.41 3.41
N GLY A 85 0.57 -4.09 3.35
CA GLY A 85 1.19 -3.45 2.18
C GLY A 85 2.63 -3.93 2.02
N LEU A 86 2.99 -4.30 0.79
CA LEU A 86 4.31 -4.78 0.42
C LEU A 86 5.42 -3.91 1.00
N HIS A 87 6.33 -4.59 1.65
CA HIS A 87 7.56 -4.02 2.18
C HIS A 87 8.73 -4.58 1.34
N MET A 88 9.69 -3.74 0.92
CA MET A 88 11.02 -4.19 0.48
C MET A 88 12.14 -3.24 0.90
N GLU A 89 13.38 -3.73 1.00
CA GLU A 89 14.56 -2.87 1.18
C GLU A 89 14.66 -1.86 0.02
N LEU A 90 14.55 -0.57 0.36
CA LEU A 90 14.67 0.53 -0.60
C LEU A 90 16.05 1.20 -0.55
N ARG A 91 16.78 1.04 0.56
CA ARG A 91 18.11 1.58 0.81
C ARG A 91 18.92 0.57 1.61
N ASN A 92 20.21 0.47 1.32
CA ASN A 92 21.09 -0.43 2.06
C ASN A 92 21.03 -0.12 3.56
N GLY A 93 20.71 -1.14 4.36
CA GLY A 93 20.61 -1.00 5.81
C GLY A 93 19.36 -0.26 6.27
N ASP A 94 18.28 -0.26 5.48
CA ASP A 94 16.98 0.19 5.95
C ASP A 94 16.55 -0.65 7.15
N ARG A 95 16.22 0.04 8.23
CA ARG A 95 15.77 -0.53 9.51
C ARG A 95 14.41 -0.01 9.92
N SER A 96 13.73 0.65 8.99
CA SER A 96 12.46 1.27 9.28
C SER A 96 11.35 0.23 9.29
N ALA A 97 10.36 0.41 10.16
CA ALA A 97 9.13 -0.35 10.19
C ALA A 97 7.95 0.61 10.05
N PHE A 98 7.35 0.64 8.86
CA PHE A 98 6.26 1.55 8.54
C PHE A 98 5.02 0.79 8.05
N SER A 99 3.84 1.34 8.33
CA SER A 99 2.60 0.91 7.68
C SER A 99 2.43 1.64 6.36
N LYS A 100 2.04 0.92 5.31
CA LYS A 100 1.62 1.54 4.05
C LYS A 100 0.09 1.67 4.04
N PRO A 101 -0.46 2.89 4.18
CA PRO A 101 -1.90 3.07 4.12
C PRO A 101 -2.41 2.81 2.69
N MET A 102 -3.62 2.28 2.55
CA MET A 102 -4.32 2.22 1.26
C MET A 102 -5.01 3.56 0.95
N ALA A 103 -4.22 4.64 1.05
CA ALA A 103 -4.60 5.98 0.63
C ALA A 103 -4.04 6.20 -0.78
N LEU A 104 -4.84 5.85 -1.78
CA LEU A 104 -4.43 5.69 -3.16
C LEU A 104 -4.46 7.04 -3.90
N ARG A 105 -3.45 7.24 -4.75
CA ARG A 105 -3.44 8.27 -5.80
C ARG A 105 -4.01 7.67 -7.08
N GLY A 106 -4.59 8.51 -7.93
CA GLY A 106 -5.02 8.05 -9.26
C GLY A 106 -3.83 7.51 -10.05
N GLY A 107 -3.94 6.29 -10.57
CA GLY A 107 -2.90 5.63 -11.36
C GLY A 107 -1.84 4.89 -10.53
N THR A 108 -2.05 4.74 -9.23
CA THR A 108 -1.22 3.89 -8.35
C THR A 108 -1.76 2.46 -8.33
N THR A 109 -0.84 1.50 -8.36
CA THR A 109 -1.08 0.13 -7.89
C THR A 109 -0.30 -0.11 -6.59
N VAL A 110 -0.97 -0.67 -5.58
CA VAL A 110 -0.35 -1.13 -4.33
C VAL A 110 -0.45 -2.65 -4.28
N ALA A 111 0.63 -3.32 -3.90
CA ALA A 111 0.63 -4.74 -3.62
C ALA A 111 0.37 -4.99 -2.12
N LEU A 112 -0.58 -5.86 -1.81
CA LEU A 112 -0.78 -6.46 -0.50
C LEU A 112 -0.18 -7.87 -0.51
N GLU A 113 0.71 -8.16 0.43
CA GLU A 113 1.10 -9.54 0.72
C GLU A 113 0.03 -10.16 1.62
N VAL A 114 -0.56 -11.27 1.18
CA VAL A 114 -1.56 -12.03 1.93
C VAL A 114 -0.95 -13.34 2.35
N VAL A 115 -1.03 -13.64 3.63
CA VAL A 115 -0.37 -14.78 4.26
C VAL A 115 -1.39 -15.72 4.86
N ALA A 116 -1.20 -17.01 4.60
CA ALA A 116 -2.06 -18.09 5.07
C ALA A 116 -1.42 -18.86 6.23
N PHE A 117 -2.13 -18.86 7.35
CA PHE A 117 -1.84 -19.68 8.52
C PHE A 117 -2.66 -20.97 8.42
N ARG A 118 -2.07 -21.99 7.82
CA ARG A 118 -2.70 -23.30 7.57
C ARG A 118 -2.70 -24.14 8.84
N ARG A 119 -3.84 -24.76 9.18
CA ARG A 119 -4.04 -25.52 10.41
C ARG A 119 -4.48 -26.96 10.12
N ASP A 120 -4.11 -27.86 11.02
CA ASP A 120 -4.45 -29.29 11.02
C ASP A 120 -4.29 -30.04 9.68
N GLY A 121 -3.30 -29.64 8.89
CA GLY A 121 -3.02 -30.25 7.59
C GLY A 121 -3.89 -29.74 6.44
N PHE A 122 -4.60 -28.62 6.61
CA PHE A 122 -5.24 -27.93 5.50
C PHE A 122 -4.19 -27.44 4.50
N ASP A 123 -4.26 -27.94 3.26
CA ASP A 123 -3.32 -27.59 2.20
C ASP A 123 -3.98 -27.07 0.92
N GLY A 124 -5.30 -26.88 0.95
CA GLY A 124 -6.09 -26.45 -0.21
C GLY A 124 -5.73 -25.06 -0.73
N ALA A 125 -6.12 -24.79 -1.98
CA ALA A 125 -6.06 -23.43 -2.52
C ALA A 125 -7.08 -22.53 -1.80
N ILE A 126 -6.76 -21.23 -1.70
CA ILE A 126 -7.61 -20.23 -1.08
C ILE A 126 -7.89 -19.14 -2.12
N ASP A 127 -9.15 -18.97 -2.48
CA ASP A 127 -9.60 -17.90 -3.36
C ASP A 127 -9.89 -16.65 -2.52
N LEU A 128 -9.22 -15.54 -2.86
CA LEU A 128 -9.36 -14.27 -2.15
C LEU A 128 -10.41 -13.39 -2.83
N GLN A 129 -11.01 -12.48 -2.11
CA GLN A 129 -11.94 -11.50 -2.65
C GLN A 129 -11.81 -10.21 -1.85
N MET A 130 -11.78 -9.07 -2.55
CA MET A 130 -11.81 -7.75 -1.92
C MET A 130 -12.94 -6.94 -2.57
N ASN A 131 -14.06 -6.84 -1.85
CA ASN A 131 -15.27 -6.16 -2.30
C ASN A 131 -15.42 -4.80 -1.59
N ASN A 132 -16.45 -4.03 -1.96
CA ASN A 132 -16.75 -2.72 -1.36
C ASN A 132 -15.57 -1.72 -1.45
N LEU A 133 -14.87 -1.77 -2.59
CA LEU A 133 -13.82 -0.82 -2.93
C LEU A 133 -14.43 0.51 -3.42
N PRO A 134 -13.78 1.66 -3.20
CA PRO A 134 -14.22 2.93 -3.78
C PRO A 134 -14.33 2.87 -5.31
N ASP A 135 -15.21 3.68 -5.88
CA ASP A 135 -15.38 3.78 -7.34
C ASP A 135 -14.03 4.02 -8.05
N GLY A 136 -13.79 3.25 -9.13
CA GLY A 136 -12.53 3.31 -9.88
C GLY A 136 -11.35 2.58 -9.23
N VAL A 137 -11.55 1.88 -8.11
CA VAL A 137 -10.55 1.00 -7.49
C VAL A 137 -10.87 -0.47 -7.78
N THR A 138 -9.84 -1.24 -8.13
CA THR A 138 -9.96 -2.68 -8.44
C THR A 138 -8.95 -3.49 -7.64
N ALA A 139 -9.25 -4.77 -7.42
CA ALA A 139 -8.32 -5.74 -6.82
C ALA A 139 -8.13 -6.95 -7.75
N THR A 140 -6.89 -7.42 -7.91
CA THR A 140 -6.52 -8.59 -8.72
C THR A 140 -5.47 -9.44 -7.99
N GLY A 141 -5.05 -10.59 -8.53
CA GLY A 141 -4.12 -11.51 -7.84
C GLY A 141 -4.79 -12.29 -6.69
N LEU A 142 -6.09 -12.52 -6.81
CA LEU A 142 -6.99 -12.97 -5.77
C LEU A 142 -6.91 -14.48 -5.46
N LYS A 143 -5.70 -15.05 -5.32
CA LYS A 143 -5.52 -16.48 -5.04
C LYS A 143 -4.24 -16.80 -4.27
N ILE A 144 -4.33 -17.75 -3.35
CA ILE A 144 -3.19 -18.46 -2.75
C ILE A 144 -3.27 -19.92 -3.21
N ALA A 145 -2.24 -20.42 -3.89
CA ALA A 145 -2.22 -21.78 -4.38
C ALA A 145 -2.23 -22.81 -3.22
N ALA A 146 -2.64 -24.05 -3.52
CA ALA A 146 -2.48 -25.17 -2.59
C ALA A 146 -1.00 -25.30 -2.18
N GLY A 147 -0.71 -25.60 -0.91
CA GLY A 147 0.68 -25.60 -0.40
C GLY A 147 1.29 -24.23 -0.14
N ALA A 148 0.86 -23.20 -0.87
CA ALA A 148 1.48 -21.87 -0.75
C ALA A 148 1.07 -21.20 0.56
N THR A 149 2.03 -20.51 1.18
CA THR A 149 1.85 -19.76 2.42
C THR A 149 1.59 -18.28 2.19
N ARG A 150 1.78 -17.80 0.95
CA ARG A 150 1.67 -16.39 0.56
C ARG A 150 1.02 -16.24 -0.82
N GLY A 151 0.19 -15.23 -0.98
CA GLY A 151 -0.28 -14.67 -2.26
C GLY A 151 -0.11 -13.15 -2.30
N ILE A 152 -0.28 -12.56 -3.49
CA ILE A 152 -0.17 -11.10 -3.70
C ILE A 152 -1.49 -10.60 -4.28
N VAL A 153 -2.13 -9.65 -3.59
CA VAL A 153 -3.29 -8.93 -4.11
C VAL A 153 -2.86 -7.55 -4.56
N LEU A 154 -3.15 -7.20 -5.82
CA LEU A 154 -2.84 -5.89 -6.40
C LEU A 154 -4.09 -5.03 -6.34
N VAL A 155 -4.01 -3.90 -5.64
CA VAL A 155 -5.09 -2.91 -5.54
C VAL A 155 -4.72 -1.70 -6.38
N THR A 156 -5.48 -1.46 -7.45
CA THR A 156 -5.21 -0.40 -8.43
C THR A 156 -6.30 0.65 -8.38
N ALA A 157 -5.93 1.90 -8.15
CA ALA A 157 -6.81 3.04 -8.39
C ALA A 157 -6.61 3.53 -9.83
N HIS A 158 -7.66 3.49 -10.65
CA HIS A 158 -7.63 4.07 -11.99
C HIS A 158 -7.20 5.55 -11.92
N GLN A 159 -6.53 6.06 -12.95
CA GLN A 159 -6.04 7.46 -12.95
C GLN A 159 -7.18 8.46 -12.71
N ASP A 160 -8.37 8.15 -13.23
CA ASP A 160 -9.56 9.00 -13.17
C ASP A 160 -10.51 8.55 -12.03
N ALA A 161 -10.04 7.72 -11.09
CA ALA A 161 -10.85 7.31 -9.95
C ALA A 161 -11.27 8.54 -9.13
N PRO A 162 -12.58 8.74 -8.88
CA PRO A 162 -13.06 9.89 -8.12
C PRO A 162 -12.58 9.82 -6.67
N ARG A 163 -12.59 10.97 -6.00
CA ARG A 163 -12.35 11.02 -4.55
C ARG A 163 -13.38 10.15 -3.84
N GLY A 164 -12.90 9.23 -3.00
CA GLY A 164 -13.77 8.30 -2.29
C GLY A 164 -13.06 7.62 -1.13
N TYR A 165 -13.85 7.00 -0.25
CA TYR A 165 -13.34 6.13 0.80
C TYR A 165 -14.34 5.01 1.09
N GLY A 166 -13.85 3.87 1.57
CA GLY A 166 -14.65 2.73 1.93
C GLY A 166 -13.91 1.79 2.88
N PHE A 167 -14.66 0.89 3.50
CA PHE A 167 -14.12 -0.25 4.25
C PHE A 167 -14.33 -1.50 3.40
N ALA A 168 -13.26 -1.99 2.79
CA ALA A 168 -13.34 -3.14 1.90
C ALA A 168 -13.63 -4.43 2.68
N ASP A 169 -14.42 -5.31 2.08
CA ASP A 169 -14.65 -6.65 2.59
C ASP A 169 -13.58 -7.58 2.01
N PHE A 170 -12.55 -7.88 2.80
CA PHE A 170 -11.45 -8.75 2.39
C PHE A 170 -11.60 -10.14 2.99
N VAL A 171 -11.87 -11.14 2.16
CA VAL A 171 -12.21 -12.50 2.57
C VAL A 171 -11.40 -13.50 1.75
N GLY A 172 -11.00 -14.62 2.35
CA GLY A 172 -10.54 -15.80 1.62
C GLY A 172 -11.49 -16.96 1.84
N THR A 173 -11.75 -17.71 0.79
CA THR A 173 -12.63 -18.89 0.78
C THR A 173 -11.86 -20.10 0.27
N ALA A 174 -12.03 -21.24 0.93
CA ALA A 174 -11.48 -22.50 0.47
C ALA A 174 -12.44 -23.66 0.77
N GLU A 175 -12.25 -24.77 0.07
CA GLU A 175 -12.94 -26.02 0.37
C GLU A 175 -12.23 -26.76 1.52
N VAL A 176 -12.96 -27.02 2.59
CA VAL A 176 -12.52 -27.76 3.77
C VAL A 176 -13.49 -28.92 3.95
N ASP A 177 -12.98 -30.16 3.90
CA ASP A 177 -13.80 -31.38 4.03
C ASP A 177 -15.05 -31.40 3.12
N GLY A 178 -14.92 -30.91 1.88
CA GLY A 178 -16.01 -30.86 0.91
C GLY A 178 -16.97 -29.68 1.07
N GLN A 179 -16.70 -28.74 2.00
CA GLN A 179 -17.56 -27.59 2.28
C GLN A 179 -16.82 -26.26 2.08
N PRO A 180 -17.46 -25.23 1.50
CA PRO A 180 -16.87 -23.91 1.40
C PRO A 180 -16.78 -23.26 2.79
N VAL A 181 -15.57 -22.81 3.15
CA VAL A 181 -15.29 -22.11 4.40
C VAL A 181 -14.65 -20.77 4.08
N SER A 182 -15.23 -19.69 4.62
CA SER A 182 -14.72 -18.33 4.45
C SER A 182 -14.08 -17.80 5.74
N ARG A 183 -13.00 -17.03 5.59
CA ARG A 183 -12.25 -16.39 6.68
C ARG A 183 -11.95 -14.94 6.31
N PRO A 184 -12.11 -13.98 7.24
CA PRO A 184 -11.70 -12.61 6.98
C PRO A 184 -10.17 -12.53 6.85
N VAL A 185 -9.69 -11.67 5.95
CA VAL A 185 -8.28 -11.29 5.86
C VAL A 185 -8.08 -10.09 6.79
N GLN A 186 -7.32 -10.29 7.86
CA GLN A 186 -7.02 -9.22 8.81
C GLN A 186 -5.83 -8.40 8.31
N LEU A 187 -5.96 -7.08 8.20
CA LEU A 187 -4.79 -6.26 7.88
C LEU A 187 -3.89 -6.08 9.10
N ALA A 188 -2.59 -6.13 8.87
CA ALA A 188 -1.56 -5.81 9.85
C ALA A 188 -0.96 -4.43 9.56
N ALA A 189 -0.70 -3.69 10.63
CA ALA A 189 -0.08 -2.38 10.60
C ALA A 189 0.82 -2.21 11.83
N MET A 190 1.83 -1.36 11.75
CA MET A 190 2.54 -0.86 12.93
C MET A 190 1.61 0.08 13.72
N ALA A 191 1.68 -0.01 15.06
CA ALA A 191 0.95 0.86 15.96
C ALA A 191 1.35 2.34 15.76
N TRP A 192 2.62 2.58 15.43
CA TRP A 192 3.20 3.85 14.98
C TRP A 192 4.40 3.58 14.07
N PRO A 193 4.84 4.56 13.24
CA PRO A 193 6.03 4.40 12.41
C PRO A 193 7.29 4.34 13.28
N VAL A 194 8.18 3.38 13.00
CA VAL A 194 9.52 3.29 13.60
C VAL A 194 10.54 3.57 12.50
N THR A 195 11.36 4.61 12.64
CA THR A 195 12.35 5.00 11.62
C THR A 195 13.66 4.21 11.72
N ASP A 196 13.96 3.66 12.89
CA ASP A 196 15.14 2.81 13.10
C ASP A 196 14.85 1.77 14.19
N ALA A 197 14.65 0.52 13.77
CA ALA A 197 14.37 -0.61 14.65
C ALA A 197 15.54 -0.97 15.60
N TRP A 198 16.69 -0.31 15.47
CA TRP A 198 17.77 -0.39 16.46
C TRP A 198 17.45 0.38 17.75
N GLY A 199 16.83 1.56 17.61
CA GLY A 199 16.53 2.45 18.73
C GLY A 199 15.17 2.19 19.38
N GLU A 200 14.29 1.48 18.68
CA GLU A 200 12.91 1.27 19.09
C GLU A 200 12.38 -0.06 18.55
N ILE A 201 11.66 -0.81 19.39
CA ILE A 201 11.10 -2.11 19.01
C ILE A 201 9.80 -1.88 18.21
N PRO A 202 9.69 -2.35 16.95
CA PRO A 202 8.45 -2.28 16.19
C PRO A 202 7.29 -2.99 16.91
N SER A 203 6.13 -2.34 16.94
CA SER A 203 4.91 -2.89 17.56
C SER A 203 3.84 -3.12 16.48
N PRO A 204 3.74 -4.33 15.91
CA PRO A 204 2.70 -4.66 14.95
C PRO A 204 1.36 -4.91 15.66
N ARG A 205 0.27 -4.63 14.95
CA ARG A 205 -1.11 -4.90 15.37
C ARG A 205 -1.97 -5.31 14.18
N LEU A 206 -3.04 -6.05 14.45
CA LEU A 206 -4.14 -6.20 13.50
C LEU A 206 -5.05 -4.97 13.58
N VAL A 207 -5.61 -4.57 12.43
CA VAL A 207 -6.60 -3.49 12.36
C VAL A 207 -7.99 -4.06 12.09
N GLY A 208 -9.01 -3.46 12.68
CA GLY A 208 -10.38 -3.99 12.65
C GLY A 208 -11.09 -3.87 11.29
N ASN A 209 -10.62 -3.00 10.40
CA ASN A 209 -11.23 -2.76 9.09
C ASN A 209 -10.16 -2.53 8.01
N VAL A 210 -10.52 -2.82 6.77
CA VAL A 210 -9.69 -2.61 5.57
C VAL A 210 -10.04 -1.27 4.94
N ALA A 211 -9.52 -0.17 5.48
CA ALA A 211 -9.84 1.18 5.01
C ALA A 211 -9.09 1.51 3.69
N VAL A 212 -9.84 1.73 2.61
CA VAL A 212 -9.31 2.12 1.29
C VAL A 212 -9.85 3.50 0.93
N SER A 213 -8.98 4.39 0.45
CA SER A 213 -9.39 5.71 -0.04
C SER A 213 -8.68 6.09 -1.33
N VAL A 214 -9.32 6.96 -2.10
CA VAL A 214 -8.74 7.62 -3.28
C VAL A 214 -8.80 9.12 -3.04
N GLY A 215 -7.65 9.80 -3.16
CA GLY A 215 -7.58 11.24 -2.90
C GLY A 215 -8.35 12.09 -3.91
N GLY A 216 -8.37 11.70 -5.18
CA GLY A 216 -9.00 12.40 -6.30
C GLY A 216 -8.39 13.77 -6.65
N SER A 217 -7.39 14.23 -5.88
CA SER A 217 -6.69 15.50 -6.08
C SER A 217 -5.26 15.33 -6.59
N GLU A 218 -4.75 14.11 -6.61
CA GLU A 218 -3.35 13.81 -6.92
C GLU A 218 -3.23 12.49 -7.68
N LEU A 219 -2.33 12.48 -8.67
CA LEU A 219 -1.97 11.31 -9.46
C LEU A 219 -0.65 10.71 -8.96
N ALA A 220 -0.44 9.43 -9.24
CA ALA A 220 0.81 8.75 -8.94
C ALA A 220 1.99 9.44 -9.66
N PRO A 221 3.15 9.63 -9.00
CA PRO A 221 4.36 10.16 -9.66
C PRO A 221 4.79 9.33 -10.87
N LEU A 222 4.55 8.01 -10.81
CA LEU A 222 4.80 7.06 -11.88
C LEU A 222 3.61 6.09 -12.00
N THR A 223 3.12 5.89 -13.21
CA THR A 223 2.21 4.78 -13.55
C THR A 223 2.89 3.90 -14.59
N ILE A 224 2.95 2.60 -14.32
CA ILE A 224 3.44 1.58 -15.27
C ILE A 224 2.28 0.65 -15.56
N LYS A 225 1.95 0.44 -16.83
CA LYS A 225 0.84 -0.45 -17.21
C LYS A 225 1.12 -1.16 -18.53
N PRO A 226 0.53 -2.34 -18.77
CA PRO A 226 0.59 -2.95 -20.09
C PRO A 226 -0.07 -2.02 -21.13
N GLN A 227 0.43 -2.03 -22.36
CA GLN A 227 -0.13 -1.22 -23.45
C GLN A 227 -1.54 -1.68 -23.87
N SER A 228 -1.91 -2.92 -23.55
CA SER A 228 -3.24 -3.48 -23.75
C SER A 228 -3.77 -4.04 -22.42
N SER A 229 -5.06 -3.87 -22.18
CA SER A 229 -5.77 -4.49 -21.05
C SER A 229 -6.18 -5.94 -21.33
N GLN A 230 -6.05 -6.41 -22.57
CA GLN A 230 -6.35 -7.79 -22.93
C GLN A 230 -5.24 -8.74 -22.49
N ALA A 231 -5.62 -10.00 -22.21
CA ALA A 231 -4.64 -11.04 -21.94
C ALA A 231 -3.70 -11.22 -23.13
N ILE A 232 -2.39 -11.29 -22.87
CA ILE A 232 -1.38 -11.57 -23.89
C ILE A 232 -1.39 -13.07 -24.13
N GLU A 233 -1.73 -13.47 -25.36
CA GLU A 233 -1.69 -14.87 -25.78
C GLU A 233 -0.23 -15.32 -25.97
N ALA A 234 0.11 -16.46 -25.38
CA ALA A 234 1.46 -17.00 -25.34
C ALA A 234 1.44 -18.51 -25.56
N VAL A 235 2.54 -19.07 -26.07
CA VAL A 235 2.71 -20.52 -26.23
C VAL A 235 3.68 -21.04 -25.17
N ALA A 236 3.34 -22.12 -24.48
CA ALA A 236 4.20 -22.74 -23.49
C ALA A 236 5.60 -23.03 -24.06
N GLY A 237 6.65 -22.73 -23.29
CA GLY A 237 8.03 -22.93 -23.72
C GLY A 237 8.61 -21.83 -24.64
N THR A 238 7.89 -20.74 -24.88
CA THR A 238 8.38 -19.61 -25.68
C THR A 238 8.82 -18.43 -24.82
N LYS A 239 9.56 -17.49 -25.42
CA LYS A 239 9.79 -16.16 -24.83
C LYS A 239 8.70 -15.22 -25.32
N ILE A 240 8.18 -14.40 -24.42
CA ILE A 240 7.20 -13.37 -24.72
C ILE A 240 7.70 -11.99 -24.32
N THR A 241 7.28 -10.98 -25.06
CA THR A 241 7.56 -9.57 -24.77
C THR A 241 6.29 -8.92 -24.23
N ILE A 242 6.40 -8.26 -23.08
CA ILE A 242 5.33 -7.50 -22.44
C ILE A 242 5.56 -6.01 -22.76
N PRO A 243 4.76 -5.40 -23.65
CA PRO A 243 4.87 -3.98 -23.93
C PRO A 243 4.23 -3.14 -22.81
N LEU A 244 4.97 -2.16 -22.32
CA LEU A 244 4.60 -1.31 -21.19
C LEU A 244 4.49 0.15 -21.62
N THR A 245 3.51 0.85 -21.04
CA THR A 245 3.46 2.32 -20.99
C THR A 245 4.00 2.79 -19.66
N VAL A 246 4.84 3.81 -19.70
CA VAL A 246 5.47 4.47 -18.55
C VAL A 246 5.00 5.92 -18.53
N GLN A 247 4.22 6.31 -17.54
CA GLN A 247 3.69 7.68 -17.39
C GLN A 247 4.34 8.35 -16.19
N GLN A 248 5.26 9.28 -16.46
CA GLN A 248 5.92 10.08 -15.43
C GLN A 248 5.19 11.40 -15.22
N ARG A 249 4.98 11.75 -13.95
CA ARG A 249 4.37 13.02 -13.51
C ARG A 249 5.24 13.78 -12.52
N SER A 250 6.45 13.27 -12.27
CA SER A 250 7.47 13.88 -11.43
C SER A 250 8.83 13.64 -12.06
N GLU A 251 9.83 14.43 -11.65
CA GLU A 251 11.22 14.10 -11.93
C GLU A 251 11.64 12.89 -11.07
N PHE A 252 12.57 12.08 -11.58
CA PHE A 252 13.12 10.94 -10.86
C PHE A 252 14.65 11.04 -10.76
N SER A 253 15.19 10.54 -9.65
CA SER A 253 16.64 10.39 -9.50
C SER A 253 17.08 9.11 -10.19
N GLY A 254 17.84 9.26 -11.29
CA GLY A 254 18.24 8.16 -12.17
C GLY A 254 17.26 7.93 -13.33
N SER A 255 17.72 7.21 -14.35
CA SER A 255 16.95 6.93 -15.57
C SER A 255 16.46 5.49 -15.67
N ILE A 256 16.73 4.65 -14.67
CA ILE A 256 16.42 3.22 -14.65
C ILE A 256 15.79 2.86 -13.32
N VAL A 257 14.71 2.09 -13.37
CA VAL A 257 14.14 1.38 -12.21
C VAL A 257 14.42 -0.11 -12.41
N GLN A 258 15.14 -0.74 -11.47
CA GLN A 258 15.36 -2.18 -11.52
C GLN A 258 14.10 -2.90 -11.01
N MET A 259 13.42 -3.61 -11.92
CA MET A 259 12.15 -4.28 -11.66
C MET A 259 12.34 -5.76 -11.35
N LYS A 260 11.50 -6.27 -10.46
CA LYS A 260 11.26 -7.68 -10.12
C LYS A 260 9.81 -8.04 -10.47
N THR A 261 9.47 -9.32 -10.38
CA THR A 261 8.13 -9.82 -10.73
C THR A 261 7.44 -10.46 -9.53
N PHE A 262 6.17 -10.11 -9.31
CA PHE A 262 5.22 -10.84 -8.47
C PHE A 262 4.34 -11.71 -9.34
N GLY A 263 3.89 -12.86 -8.83
CA GLY A 263 2.82 -13.62 -9.46
C GLY A 263 3.14 -15.12 -9.42
N PRO A 264 2.17 -15.99 -9.10
CA PRO A 264 2.42 -17.42 -8.95
C PRO A 264 3.14 -18.02 -10.18
N GLY A 265 4.37 -18.50 -9.98
CA GLY A 265 5.19 -19.12 -11.03
C GLY A 265 6.08 -18.14 -11.81
N PHE A 266 6.05 -16.85 -11.49
CA PHE A 266 6.84 -15.80 -12.16
C PHE A 266 7.85 -15.12 -11.22
N GLU A 267 7.93 -15.53 -9.95
CA GLU A 267 8.81 -14.90 -8.95
C GLU A 267 10.31 -15.11 -9.26
N SER A 268 10.64 -16.10 -10.08
CA SER A 268 12.01 -16.40 -10.52
C SER A 268 12.41 -15.71 -11.83
N VAL A 269 11.53 -14.88 -12.41
CA VAL A 269 11.87 -14.02 -13.56
C VAL A 269 13.08 -13.14 -13.16
N PRO A 270 14.16 -13.13 -13.95
CA PRO A 270 15.31 -12.28 -13.68
C PRO A 270 14.92 -10.81 -13.61
N ARG A 271 15.66 -10.04 -12.80
CA ARG A 271 15.46 -8.59 -12.74
C ARG A 271 15.73 -7.97 -14.11
N PHE A 272 14.99 -6.92 -14.44
CA PHE A 272 15.19 -6.16 -15.67
C PHE A 272 15.17 -4.66 -15.39
N ASP A 273 15.75 -3.90 -16.30
CA ASP A 273 15.86 -2.44 -16.20
C ASP A 273 14.69 -1.79 -16.95
N LEU A 274 13.81 -1.10 -16.21
CA LEU A 274 12.76 -0.26 -16.78
C LEU A 274 13.33 1.15 -17.01
N SER A 275 13.41 1.57 -18.28
CA SER A 275 13.87 2.91 -18.63
C SER A 275 12.81 3.97 -18.33
N LEU A 276 13.24 5.06 -17.67
CA LEU A 276 12.47 6.29 -17.48
C LEU A 276 12.82 7.36 -18.53
N SER A 277 13.65 7.04 -19.52
CA SER A 277 13.98 7.98 -20.61
C SER A 277 12.94 7.98 -21.75
N SER A 278 11.93 7.11 -21.68
CA SER A 278 10.87 6.96 -22.68
C SER A 278 9.52 6.75 -21.97
N ASN A 279 8.42 7.04 -22.69
CA ASN A 279 7.06 6.75 -22.22
C ASN A 279 6.64 5.29 -22.50
N THR A 280 7.54 4.47 -23.06
CA THR A 280 7.31 3.06 -23.33
C THR A 280 8.52 2.24 -22.89
N SER A 281 8.26 1.00 -22.48
CA SER A 281 9.29 0.03 -22.14
C SER A 281 8.80 -1.39 -22.46
N GLU A 282 9.67 -2.39 -22.35
CA GLU A 282 9.36 -3.78 -22.63
C GLU A 282 10.00 -4.68 -21.59
N ALA A 283 9.31 -5.74 -21.20
CA ALA A 283 9.86 -6.81 -20.35
C ALA A 283 9.80 -8.13 -21.11
N THR A 284 10.90 -8.90 -21.14
CA THR A 284 10.92 -10.23 -21.75
C THR A 284 10.74 -11.30 -20.67
N ILE A 285 9.79 -12.21 -20.87
CA ILE A 285 9.54 -13.35 -19.98
C ILE A 285 9.85 -14.64 -20.74
N ASP A 286 10.67 -15.51 -20.13
CA ASP A 286 11.04 -16.81 -20.69
C ASP A 286 10.18 -17.92 -20.06
N LEU A 287 9.08 -18.29 -20.74
CA LEU A 287 8.15 -19.30 -20.24
C LEU A 287 8.78 -20.71 -20.23
N ALA A 288 9.79 -20.96 -21.07
CA ALA A 288 10.56 -22.20 -21.06
C ALA A 288 11.41 -22.30 -19.79
N ALA A 289 12.14 -21.24 -19.45
CA ALA A 289 12.94 -21.21 -18.22
C ALA A 289 12.08 -21.36 -16.96
N LEU A 290 10.87 -20.79 -16.98
CA LEU A 290 9.89 -20.91 -15.89
C LEU A 290 9.14 -22.25 -15.87
N LYS A 291 9.21 -23.06 -16.95
CA LYS A 291 8.40 -24.27 -17.15
C LYS A 291 6.90 -23.97 -16.98
N THR A 292 6.45 -22.85 -17.52
CA THR A 292 5.07 -22.38 -17.37
C THR A 292 4.13 -23.35 -18.07
N MET A 293 3.14 -23.87 -17.33
CA MET A 293 2.13 -24.76 -17.89
C MET A 293 1.06 -23.98 -18.66
N PRO A 294 0.27 -24.63 -19.52
CA PRO A 294 -0.91 -23.98 -20.10
C PRO A 294 -1.89 -23.53 -19.01
N GLY A 295 -2.42 -22.32 -19.16
CA GLY A 295 -3.28 -21.69 -18.16
C GLY A 295 -3.32 -20.17 -18.29
N GLU A 296 -4.13 -19.54 -17.45
CA GLU A 296 -4.20 -18.09 -17.34
C GLU A 296 -3.44 -17.65 -16.08
N TYR A 297 -2.61 -16.62 -16.22
CA TYR A 297 -1.73 -16.12 -15.17
C TYR A 297 -1.84 -14.61 -15.05
N THR A 298 -1.87 -14.12 -13.81
CA THR A 298 -1.79 -12.69 -13.50
C THR A 298 -0.54 -12.43 -12.67
N PHE A 299 0.24 -11.44 -13.10
CA PHE A 299 1.48 -11.02 -12.44
C PHE A 299 1.65 -9.51 -12.53
N ALA A 300 2.62 -8.94 -11.82
CA ALA A 300 2.97 -7.53 -11.93
C ALA A 300 4.47 -7.31 -11.68
N PHE A 301 4.98 -6.18 -12.16
CA PHE A 301 6.36 -5.78 -11.92
C PHE A 301 6.44 -4.80 -10.77
N TYR A 302 7.51 -4.86 -9.99
CA TYR A 302 7.75 -3.93 -8.90
C TYR A 302 9.22 -3.58 -8.70
N GLY A 303 9.49 -2.39 -8.20
CA GLY A 303 10.85 -1.90 -7.95
C GLY A 303 10.85 -0.67 -7.05
N GLY A 304 12.04 -0.24 -6.62
CA GLY A 304 12.21 1.01 -5.86
C GLY A 304 12.54 2.17 -6.79
N ALA A 305 11.87 3.31 -6.63
CA ALA A 305 12.16 4.54 -7.37
C ALA A 305 12.25 5.74 -6.42
N VAL A 306 13.06 6.73 -6.77
CA VAL A 306 13.18 8.00 -6.03
C VAL A 306 12.56 9.11 -6.88
N ALA A 307 11.38 9.57 -6.48
CA ALA A 307 10.68 10.67 -7.13
C ALA A 307 11.00 11.99 -6.43
N LYS A 308 11.20 13.07 -7.18
CA LYS A 308 11.15 14.44 -6.66
C LYS A 308 9.70 14.85 -6.53
N TYR A 309 9.12 14.55 -5.38
CA TYR A 309 7.72 14.71 -5.10
C TYR A 309 7.41 16.13 -4.61
N ALA A 310 6.44 16.79 -5.21
CA ALA A 310 5.92 18.09 -4.79
C ALA A 310 4.48 17.94 -4.30
N TYR A 311 4.21 18.33 -3.05
CA TYR A 311 2.88 18.20 -2.46
C TYR A 311 1.94 19.32 -2.90
N ASP A 312 0.77 18.98 -3.44
CA ASP A 312 -0.32 19.91 -3.85
C ASP A 312 0.18 21.15 -4.63
N PRO A 313 0.87 20.97 -5.77
CA PRO A 313 1.35 22.11 -6.58
C PRO A 313 0.20 23.01 -7.05
N ASP A 314 -0.99 22.45 -7.32
CA ASP A 314 -2.18 23.22 -7.66
C ASP A 314 -2.68 24.10 -6.50
N GLY A 315 -2.37 23.73 -5.26
CA GLY A 315 -2.60 24.52 -4.06
C GLY A 315 -1.87 25.87 -4.08
N VAL A 316 -0.65 25.90 -4.64
CA VAL A 316 0.10 27.14 -4.85
C VAL A 316 -0.64 28.06 -5.82
N ALA A 317 -1.08 27.51 -6.96
CA ALA A 317 -1.83 28.28 -7.95
C ALA A 317 -3.17 28.81 -7.39
N ARG A 318 -3.89 28.00 -6.59
CA ARG A 318 -5.11 28.45 -5.88
C ARG A 318 -4.81 29.56 -4.88
N ALA A 319 -3.75 29.43 -4.09
CA ALA A 319 -3.37 30.43 -3.10
C ALA A 319 -2.89 31.74 -3.74
N GLN A 320 -2.17 31.66 -4.86
CA GLN A 320 -1.73 32.82 -5.63
C GLN A 320 -2.93 33.61 -6.15
N ARG A 321 -3.90 32.94 -6.78
CA ARG A 321 -5.14 33.59 -7.25
C ARG A 321 -5.89 34.29 -6.10
N ALA A 322 -5.98 33.65 -4.94
CA ALA A 322 -6.63 34.24 -3.77
C ALA A 322 -5.88 35.48 -3.25
N HIS A 323 -4.55 35.46 -3.27
CA HIS A 323 -3.72 36.61 -2.93
C HIS A 323 -3.92 37.77 -3.92
N ASP A 324 -3.92 37.50 -5.22
CA ASP A 324 -4.08 38.52 -6.26
C ASP A 324 -5.45 39.21 -6.16
N LEU A 325 -6.52 38.45 -5.93
CA LEU A 325 -7.87 38.98 -5.68
C LEU A 325 -7.95 39.84 -4.40
N ALA A 326 -7.23 39.44 -3.34
CA ALA A 326 -7.16 40.23 -2.11
C ALA A 326 -6.44 41.56 -2.35
N VAL A 327 -5.33 41.54 -3.11
CA VAL A 327 -4.56 42.74 -3.47
C VAL A 327 -5.41 43.69 -4.32
N GLU A 328 -6.16 43.16 -5.28
CA GLU A 328 -7.09 43.97 -6.09
C GLU A 328 -8.19 44.60 -5.22
N SER A 329 -8.77 43.83 -4.30
CA SER A 329 -9.78 44.35 -3.36
C SER A 329 -9.22 45.47 -2.47
N ALA A 330 -7.98 45.33 -1.98
CA ALA A 330 -7.31 46.36 -1.18
C ALA A 330 -7.00 47.62 -2.00
N LYS A 331 -6.64 47.47 -3.29
CA LYS A 331 -6.50 48.62 -4.21
C LYS A 331 -7.83 49.34 -4.40
N THR A 332 -8.92 48.63 -4.66
CA THR A 332 -10.25 49.22 -4.79
C THR A 332 -10.69 49.94 -3.51
N ALA A 333 -10.52 49.32 -2.34
CA ALA A 333 -10.84 49.94 -1.05
C ALA A 333 -9.98 51.20 -0.79
N THR A 334 -8.72 51.18 -1.20
CA THR A 334 -7.83 52.36 -1.13
C THR A 334 -8.33 53.49 -2.04
N SER A 335 -8.65 53.18 -3.30
CA SER A 335 -9.19 54.19 -4.23
C SER A 335 -10.51 54.78 -3.75
N GLU A 336 -11.40 53.97 -3.18
CA GLU A 336 -12.68 54.44 -2.64
C GLU A 336 -12.49 55.32 -1.40
N LEU A 337 -11.59 54.94 -0.48
CA LEU A 337 -11.25 55.75 0.67
C LEU A 337 -10.72 57.13 0.25
N GLU A 338 -9.83 57.19 -0.75
CA GLU A 338 -9.28 58.46 -1.23
C GLU A 338 -10.35 59.33 -1.92
N LYS A 339 -11.28 58.73 -2.68
CA LYS A 339 -12.43 59.45 -3.24
C LYS A 339 -13.33 60.03 -2.15
N LEU A 340 -13.65 59.25 -1.12
CA LEU A 340 -14.52 59.68 -0.02
C LEU A 340 -13.86 60.75 0.85
N LYS A 341 -12.54 60.68 1.08
CA LYS A 341 -11.79 61.75 1.74
C LYS A 341 -11.83 63.05 0.94
N ALA A 342 -11.63 62.98 -0.37
CA ALA A 342 -11.71 64.16 -1.24
C ALA A 342 -13.11 64.79 -1.21
N ALA A 343 -14.17 63.97 -1.28
CA ALA A 343 -15.55 64.43 -1.18
C ALA A 343 -15.88 65.05 0.20
N ALA A 344 -15.38 64.46 1.28
CA ALA A 344 -15.56 64.99 2.64
C ALA A 344 -14.86 66.34 2.84
N ALA A 345 -13.73 66.58 2.16
CA ALA A 345 -13.01 67.86 2.22
C ALA A 345 -13.80 69.02 1.59
N THR A 346 -14.72 68.73 0.66
CA THR A 346 -15.56 69.73 -0.04
C THR A 346 -17.01 69.72 0.42
N ALA A 347 -17.36 69.02 1.51
CA ALA A 347 -18.74 68.85 1.95
C ALA A 347 -19.26 70.04 2.77
N ASP A 348 -20.48 70.48 2.44
CA ASP A 348 -21.22 71.53 3.12
C ASP A 348 -21.63 71.12 4.56
N GLU A 349 -21.98 72.10 5.41
CA GLU A 349 -22.30 71.90 6.83
C GLU A 349 -23.40 70.85 7.08
N SER A 350 -24.40 70.76 6.21
CA SER A 350 -25.49 69.79 6.31
C SER A 350 -25.09 68.35 5.92
N ALA A 351 -24.02 68.17 5.13
CA ALA A 351 -23.56 66.87 4.64
C ALA A 351 -22.32 66.34 5.38
N LYS A 352 -21.66 67.20 6.18
CA LYS A 352 -20.38 66.92 6.85
C LYS A 352 -20.40 65.68 7.75
N ALA A 353 -21.48 65.48 8.51
CA ALA A 353 -21.63 64.32 9.38
C ALA A 353 -21.73 62.99 8.59
N VAL A 354 -22.46 63.00 7.46
CA VAL A 354 -22.61 61.82 6.59
C VAL A 354 -21.29 61.51 5.88
N ALA A 355 -20.59 62.53 5.37
CA ALA A 355 -19.30 62.36 4.72
C ALA A 355 -18.24 61.82 5.69
N SER A 356 -18.21 62.28 6.94
CA SER A 356 -17.32 61.74 7.98
C SER A 356 -17.60 60.26 8.25
N ALA A 357 -18.87 59.87 8.41
CA ALA A 357 -19.23 58.47 8.64
C ALA A 357 -18.85 57.56 7.46
N ALA A 358 -18.96 58.04 6.22
CA ALA A 358 -18.55 57.30 5.03
C ALA A 358 -17.03 57.08 4.99
N VAL A 359 -16.22 58.08 5.37
CA VAL A 359 -14.76 57.95 5.50
C VAL A 359 -14.39 56.94 6.59
N ASP A 360 -15.07 56.96 7.74
CA ASP A 360 -14.84 55.99 8.81
C ASP A 360 -15.15 54.55 8.36
N GLN A 361 -16.24 54.36 7.63
CA GLN A 361 -16.62 53.07 7.06
C GLN A 361 -15.60 52.60 6.02
N ALA A 362 -15.19 53.45 5.08
CA ALA A 362 -14.18 53.11 4.08
C ALA A 362 -12.81 52.82 4.69
N THR A 363 -12.46 53.50 5.81
CA THR A 363 -11.24 53.22 6.57
C THR A 363 -11.27 51.81 7.16
N LYS A 364 -12.40 51.39 7.74
CA LYS A 364 -12.58 50.01 8.23
C LYS A 364 -12.51 48.99 7.09
N GLN A 365 -13.18 49.26 5.97
CA GLN A 365 -13.14 48.39 4.79
C GLN A 365 -11.73 48.23 4.21
N LYS A 366 -10.94 49.31 4.16
CA LYS A 366 -9.53 49.24 3.76
C LYS A 366 -8.73 48.40 4.75
N ALA A 367 -8.88 48.60 6.05
CA ALA A 367 -8.19 47.82 7.07
C ALA A 367 -8.52 46.31 6.97
N GLU A 368 -9.78 45.97 6.73
CA GLU A 368 -10.21 44.58 6.49
C GLU A 368 -9.62 44.01 5.20
N ALA A 369 -9.57 44.80 4.12
CA ALA A 369 -8.97 44.39 2.86
C ALA A 369 -7.45 44.15 2.99
N ASP A 370 -6.74 45.04 3.67
CA ASP A 370 -5.31 44.89 3.97
C ASP A 370 -5.05 43.64 4.82
N ALA A 371 -5.89 43.37 5.83
CA ALA A 371 -5.81 42.15 6.64
C ALA A 371 -6.03 40.88 5.79
N LYS A 372 -6.95 40.92 4.82
CA LYS A 372 -7.15 39.81 3.86
C LYS A 372 -5.93 39.60 2.96
N VAL A 373 -5.26 40.66 2.52
CA VAL A 373 -3.98 40.55 1.77
C VAL A 373 -2.94 39.84 2.62
N THR A 374 -2.73 40.28 3.87
CA THR A 374 -1.77 39.64 4.78
C THR A 374 -2.08 38.16 5.01
N ALA A 375 -3.36 37.82 5.24
CA ALA A 375 -3.77 36.43 5.44
C ALA A 375 -3.60 35.57 4.17
N ALA A 376 -3.91 36.12 2.99
CA ALA A 376 -3.73 35.42 1.72
C ALA A 376 -2.24 35.23 1.38
N ALA A 377 -1.39 36.22 1.66
CA ALA A 377 0.06 36.12 1.49
C ALA A 377 0.67 35.04 2.39
N ALA A 378 0.21 34.93 3.64
CA ALA A 378 0.64 33.87 4.55
C ALA A 378 0.24 32.47 4.02
N LYS A 379 -0.99 32.32 3.51
CA LYS A 379 -1.45 31.06 2.90
C LYS A 379 -0.65 30.70 1.65
N LEU A 380 -0.36 31.69 0.78
CA LEU A 380 0.49 31.50 -0.39
C LEU A 380 1.88 31.03 0.03
N LYS A 381 2.50 31.69 1.02
CA LYS A 381 3.80 31.28 1.54
C LYS A 381 3.78 29.83 2.05
N THR A 382 2.81 29.46 2.88
CA THR A 382 2.67 28.09 3.38
C THR A 382 2.45 27.07 2.26
N ALA A 383 1.65 27.41 1.25
CA ALA A 383 1.43 26.53 0.09
C ALA A 383 2.74 26.35 -0.70
N THR A 384 3.45 27.43 -0.99
CA THR A 384 4.73 27.41 -1.72
C THR A 384 5.79 26.61 -0.95
N ASP A 385 5.94 26.85 0.35
CA ASP A 385 6.92 26.14 1.20
C ASP A 385 6.65 24.62 1.23
N ARG A 386 5.36 24.21 1.24
CA ARG A 386 4.96 22.80 1.23
C ARG A 386 5.12 22.13 -0.14
N ALA A 387 5.03 22.89 -1.22
CA ALA A 387 5.14 22.37 -2.58
C ALA A 387 6.58 22.25 -3.08
N VAL A 388 7.58 22.63 -2.25
CA VAL A 388 9.00 22.43 -2.58
C VAL A 388 9.26 20.94 -2.84
N PRO A 389 9.76 20.54 -4.03
CA PRO A 389 10.00 19.15 -4.34
C PRO A 389 11.04 18.52 -3.40
N GLN A 390 10.75 17.30 -2.93
CA GLN A 390 11.66 16.52 -2.09
C GLN A 390 11.82 15.09 -2.62
N ASP A 391 13.01 14.53 -2.45
CA ASP A 391 13.28 13.13 -2.80
C ASP A 391 12.49 12.20 -1.89
N THR A 392 11.53 11.50 -2.48
CA THR A 392 10.75 10.45 -1.82
C THR A 392 11.08 9.13 -2.48
N VAL A 393 11.51 8.16 -1.68
CA VAL A 393 11.70 6.78 -2.15
C VAL A 393 10.39 6.03 -1.96
N ASP A 394 9.94 5.31 -2.98
CA ASP A 394 8.73 4.50 -2.91
C ASP A 394 8.89 3.19 -3.68
N ILE A 395 8.04 2.22 -3.35
CA ILE A 395 7.87 1.02 -4.17
C ILE A 395 6.87 1.35 -5.27
N VAL A 396 7.31 1.23 -6.51
CA VAL A 396 6.44 1.31 -7.68
C VAL A 396 6.01 -0.09 -8.07
N VAL A 397 4.71 -0.25 -8.37
CA VAL A 397 4.13 -1.51 -8.84
C VAL A 397 3.38 -1.22 -10.14
N SER A 398 3.59 -2.05 -11.16
CA SER A 398 2.81 -1.95 -12.40
C SER A 398 1.35 -2.31 -12.16
N GLU A 399 0.47 -1.84 -13.03
CA GLU A 399 -0.86 -2.45 -13.16
C GLU A 399 -0.73 -3.96 -13.46
N PRO A 400 -1.75 -4.75 -13.11
CA PRO A 400 -1.76 -6.19 -13.34
C PRO A 400 -1.61 -6.54 -14.83
N ILE A 401 -0.78 -7.54 -15.11
CA ILE A 401 -0.57 -8.10 -16.44
C ILE A 401 -1.17 -9.49 -16.45
N THR A 402 -2.01 -9.78 -17.45
CA THR A 402 -2.59 -11.11 -17.65
C THR A 402 -2.01 -11.73 -18.91
N ILE A 403 -1.60 -12.99 -18.82
CA ILE A 403 -1.20 -13.80 -19.96
C ILE A 403 -2.02 -15.08 -20.01
N ARG A 404 -2.30 -15.56 -21.22
CA ARG A 404 -2.91 -16.86 -21.44
C ARG A 404 -1.93 -17.74 -22.21
N VAL A 405 -1.50 -18.81 -21.55
CA VAL A 405 -0.52 -19.75 -22.07
C VAL A 405 -1.25 -20.93 -22.68
N THR A 406 -1.05 -21.17 -23.97
CA THR A 406 -1.57 -22.35 -24.69
C THR A 406 -0.51 -23.45 -24.79
N PRO A 407 -0.91 -24.72 -24.97
CA PRO A 407 0.05 -25.80 -25.22
C PRO A 407 0.89 -25.53 -26.46
N ALA A 408 2.16 -25.94 -26.44
CA ALA A 408 2.95 -26.02 -27.67
C ALA A 408 2.31 -27.03 -28.63
N GLU A 409 2.22 -26.69 -29.92
CA GLU A 409 1.76 -27.65 -30.94
C GLU A 409 2.62 -28.92 -30.87
N GLN A 410 1.97 -30.08 -30.72
CA GLN A 410 2.65 -31.37 -30.76
C GLN A 410 3.20 -31.57 -32.17
N LYS A 411 4.53 -31.67 -32.30
CA LYS A 411 5.20 -32.02 -33.55
C LYS A 411 5.16 -33.52 -33.80
#